data_AF-A0A955JB09-F1
#
_entry.id   AF-A0A955JB09-F1
#
_cell.length_a   1.000
_cell.length_b   1.000
_cell.length_c   1.000
_cell.angle_alpha   90.00
_cell.angle_beta   90.00
_cell.angle_gamma   90.00
#
_symmetry.space_group_name_H-M   'P 1'
#
loop_
_entity.id
_entity.type
_entity.pdbx_description
1 polymer ?
#
loop_
_entity_poly.entity_id
_entity_poly.type
_entity_poly.pdbx_seq_one_letter_code
_entity_poly.pdbx_strand_id
1 'polypeptide(L)'
;MRRSRAHALLGARERRGETPAVPRRPLVLDELVDRLVSRPLAKIIAAVLAPTPVTPNQVTLVSGACGVTAGVLLALGATWPVALALLGFLVFDCADGQLARRRGGGSIYGRAFDGVGDYLTGLGVHVGLGFVMSHALQSVVAGVAASVLAGAALVWASGLLDRYKR
;
A
#
# COMPACT_ATOMS: atom_id res chain seq x y z
N MET A 1 56.21 11.25 -22.28
CA MET A 1 54.74 11.47 -22.39
C MET A 1 53.83 10.37 -21.78
N ARG A 2 54.32 9.39 -20.98
CA ARG A 2 53.47 8.28 -20.45
C ARG A 2 52.91 8.42 -19.02
N ARG A 3 53.31 9.44 -18.23
CA ARG A 3 52.86 9.59 -16.82
C ARG A 3 51.47 10.24 -16.65
N SER A 4 50.96 10.94 -17.66
CA SER A 4 49.71 11.72 -17.54
C SER A 4 48.43 10.86 -17.58
N ARG A 5 48.46 9.71 -18.26
CA ARG A 5 47.27 8.82 -18.36
C ARG A 5 47.01 7.98 -17.12
N ALA A 6 48.02 7.71 -16.29
CA ALA A 6 47.87 6.87 -15.09
C ALA A 6 47.09 7.60 -13.98
N HIS A 7 47.33 8.90 -13.77
CA HIS A 7 46.60 9.69 -12.77
C HIS A 7 45.13 9.92 -13.17
N ALA A 8 44.83 10.05 -14.46
CA ALA A 8 43.46 10.20 -14.96
C ALA A 8 42.60 8.94 -14.74
N LEU A 9 43.21 7.75 -14.79
CA LEU A 9 42.51 6.48 -14.57
C LEU A 9 42.31 6.14 -13.08
N LEU A 10 43.19 6.62 -12.21
CA LEU A 10 43.03 6.48 -10.75
C LEU A 10 41.87 7.33 -10.22
N GLY A 11 41.76 8.59 -10.66
CA GLY A 11 40.64 9.46 -10.28
C GLY A 11 39.27 9.00 -10.80
N ALA A 12 39.23 8.20 -11.87
CA ALA A 12 37.99 7.61 -12.39
C ALA A 12 37.55 6.32 -11.66
N ARG A 13 38.47 5.67 -10.91
CA ARG A 13 38.17 4.49 -10.10
C ARG A 13 37.64 4.87 -8.70
N GLU A 14 38.12 5.97 -8.12
CA GLU A 14 37.63 6.45 -6.81
C GLU A 14 36.17 6.92 -6.85
N ARG A 15 35.69 7.44 -7.98
CA ARG A 15 34.27 7.87 -8.13
C ARG A 15 33.27 6.72 -8.29
N ARG A 16 33.71 5.44 -8.31
CA ARG A 16 32.83 4.26 -8.43
C ARG A 16 32.61 3.52 -7.10
N GLY A 17 33.12 4.04 -5.98
CA GLY A 17 32.99 3.42 -4.66
C GLY A 17 31.81 3.91 -3.82
N GLU A 18 31.24 5.07 -4.13
CA GLU A 18 30.09 5.60 -3.40
C GLU A 18 28.81 5.20 -4.14
N THR A 19 28.23 4.06 -3.78
CA THR A 19 26.79 3.87 -4.01
C THR A 19 26.08 5.04 -3.34
N PRO A 20 25.34 5.89 -4.08
CA PRO A 20 24.64 7.01 -3.47
C PRO A 20 23.77 6.46 -2.35
N ALA A 21 23.94 7.01 -1.15
CA ALA A 21 23.13 6.63 -0.01
C ALA A 21 21.66 6.83 -0.41
N VAL A 22 20.92 5.73 -0.59
CA VAL A 22 19.49 5.80 -0.92
C VAL A 22 18.84 6.57 0.23
N PRO A 23 18.25 7.75 -0.03
CA PRO A 23 17.67 8.56 1.02
C PRO A 23 16.61 7.71 1.73
N ARG A 24 16.86 7.41 3.02
CA ARG A 24 15.91 6.67 3.83
C ARG A 24 14.72 7.60 4.04
N ARG A 25 13.59 7.29 3.39
CA ARG A 25 12.30 7.93 3.68
C ARG A 25 12.11 7.96 5.21
N PRO A 26 11.59 9.05 5.78
CA PRO A 26 11.25 9.08 7.19
C PRO A 26 10.37 7.87 7.49
N LEU A 27 10.72 7.10 8.53
CA LEU A 27 9.96 5.92 8.96
C LEU A 27 8.59 6.41 9.45
N VAL A 28 7.62 6.49 8.55
CA VAL A 28 6.21 6.69 8.88
C VAL A 28 5.65 5.35 9.35
N LEU A 29 4.67 5.37 10.26
CA LEU A 29 4.05 4.17 10.82
C LEU A 29 3.63 3.16 9.74
N ASP A 30 3.06 3.65 8.63
CA ASP A 30 2.63 2.82 7.50
C ASP A 30 3.80 2.03 6.89
N GLU A 31 4.98 2.66 6.79
CA GLU A 31 6.19 2.03 6.25
C GLU A 31 6.79 1.01 7.22
N LEU A 32 6.53 1.14 8.53
CA LEU A 32 6.91 0.16 9.54
C LEU A 32 6.02 -1.08 9.46
N VAL A 33 4.69 -0.89 9.40
CA VAL A 33 3.72 -1.98 9.28
C VAL A 33 3.99 -2.77 8.00
N ASP A 34 4.19 -2.09 6.88
CA ASP A 34 4.53 -2.75 5.63
C ASP A 34 5.84 -3.51 5.71
N ARG A 35 6.87 -2.90 6.30
CA ARG A 35 8.19 -3.51 6.34
C ARG A 35 8.28 -4.71 7.28
N LEU A 36 7.60 -4.65 8.43
CA LEU A 36 7.68 -5.68 9.46
C LEU A 36 6.60 -6.75 9.34
N VAL A 37 5.42 -6.40 8.81
CA VAL A 37 4.26 -7.29 8.80
C VAL A 37 3.83 -7.63 7.38
N SER A 38 3.42 -6.64 6.58
CA SER A 38 2.80 -6.89 5.28
C SER A 38 3.77 -7.57 4.30
N ARG A 39 5.00 -7.06 4.15
CA ARG A 39 5.98 -7.56 3.17
C ARG A 39 6.50 -8.96 3.49
N PRO A 40 6.88 -9.31 4.73
CA PRO A 40 7.27 -10.68 5.07
C PRO A 40 6.16 -11.69 4.81
N LEU A 41 4.93 -11.39 5.23
CA LEU A 41 3.77 -12.26 5.01
C LEU A 41 3.45 -12.40 3.51
N ALA A 42 3.42 -11.28 2.79
CA ALA A 42 3.24 -11.23 1.36
C ALA A 42 4.31 -12.05 0.60
N LYS A 43 5.55 -12.06 1.10
CA LYS A 43 6.64 -12.86 0.50
C LYS A 43 6.40 -14.35 0.62
N ILE A 44 5.84 -14.80 1.74
CA ILE A 44 5.45 -16.19 1.96
C ILE A 44 4.30 -16.55 1.01
N ILE A 45 3.24 -15.73 1.00
CA ILE A 45 2.08 -15.94 0.12
C ILE A 45 2.50 -15.99 -1.34
N ALA A 46 3.30 -15.03 -1.80
CA ALA A 46 3.79 -15.00 -3.18
C ALA A 46 4.70 -16.20 -3.50
N ALA A 47 5.44 -16.75 -2.53
CA ALA A 47 6.22 -17.97 -2.73
C ALA A 47 5.34 -19.21 -2.90
N VAL A 48 4.29 -19.32 -2.07
CA VAL A 48 3.32 -20.43 -2.13
C VAL A 48 2.46 -20.37 -3.39
N LEU A 49 2.08 -19.17 -3.83
CA LEU A 49 1.30 -18.98 -5.05
C LEU A 49 2.12 -19.05 -6.34
N ALA A 50 3.44 -18.83 -6.28
CA ALA A 50 4.32 -18.87 -7.45
C ALA A 50 4.14 -20.15 -8.32
N PRO A 51 4.11 -21.38 -7.76
CA PRO A 51 3.90 -22.61 -8.55
C PRO A 51 2.45 -22.88 -8.97
N THR A 52 1.48 -22.08 -8.52
CA THR A 52 0.05 -22.28 -8.81
C THR A 52 -0.40 -21.52 -10.07
N PRO A 53 -1.55 -21.85 -10.69
CA PRO A 53 -2.08 -21.07 -11.82
C PRO A 53 -2.68 -19.71 -11.42
N VAL A 54 -2.73 -19.38 -10.12
CA VAL A 54 -3.30 -18.12 -9.61
C VAL A 54 -2.55 -16.92 -10.18
N THR A 55 -3.26 -15.94 -10.72
CA THR A 55 -2.69 -14.72 -11.32
C THR A 55 -2.55 -13.59 -10.30
N PRO A 56 -1.61 -12.63 -10.48
CA PRO A 56 -1.52 -11.44 -9.63
C PRO A 56 -2.86 -10.69 -9.50
N ASN A 57 -3.58 -10.50 -10.62
CA ASN A 57 -4.86 -9.80 -10.61
C ASN A 57 -5.93 -10.51 -9.76
N GLN A 58 -5.88 -11.84 -9.65
CA GLN A 58 -6.77 -12.57 -8.73
C GLN A 58 -6.42 -12.31 -7.27
N VAL A 59 -5.13 -12.12 -6.96
CA VAL A 59 -4.69 -11.73 -5.62
C VAL A 59 -5.13 -10.29 -5.31
N THR A 60 -5.07 -9.38 -6.28
CA THR A 60 -5.62 -8.02 -6.17
C THR A 60 -7.12 -8.04 -5.88
N LEU A 61 -7.88 -8.92 -6.54
CA LEU A 61 -9.32 -9.09 -6.26
C LEU A 61 -9.57 -9.54 -4.82
N VAL A 62 -8.75 -10.45 -4.30
CA VAL A 62 -8.84 -10.89 -2.90
C VAL A 62 -8.51 -9.74 -1.95
N SER A 63 -7.49 -8.94 -2.26
CA SER A 63 -7.16 -7.73 -1.50
C SER A 63 -8.37 -6.77 -1.42
N GLY A 64 -8.95 -6.41 -2.57
CA GLY A 64 -10.13 -5.57 -2.62
C GLY A 64 -11.34 -6.16 -1.88
N ALA A 65 -11.54 -7.47 -1.93
CA ALA A 65 -12.59 -8.15 -1.18
C ALA A 65 -12.38 -8.03 0.34
N CYS A 66 -11.13 -8.13 0.83
CA CYS A 66 -10.79 -7.88 2.23
C CYS A 66 -11.13 -6.44 2.64
N GLY A 67 -10.81 -5.46 1.80
CA GLY A 67 -11.12 -4.06 2.04
C GLY A 67 -12.63 -3.76 2.11
N VAL A 68 -13.41 -4.28 1.17
CA VAL A 68 -14.88 -4.17 1.21
C VAL A 68 -15.45 -4.85 2.46
N THR A 69 -14.93 -6.02 2.81
CA THR A 69 -15.33 -6.76 4.02
C THR A 69 -15.05 -5.94 5.27
N ALA A 70 -13.92 -5.23 5.34
CA ALA A 70 -13.62 -4.33 6.45
C ALA A 70 -14.69 -3.23 6.61
N GLY A 71 -15.14 -2.62 5.51
CA GLY A 71 -16.23 -1.64 5.52
C GLY A 71 -17.56 -2.21 6.04
N VAL A 72 -17.92 -3.41 5.61
CA VAL A 72 -19.13 -4.11 6.09
C VAL A 72 -19.02 -4.43 7.58
N LEU A 73 -17.89 -4.99 8.02
CA LEU A 73 -17.67 -5.32 9.43
C LEU A 73 -17.67 -4.07 10.32
N LEU A 74 -17.18 -2.95 9.80
CA LEU A 74 -17.23 -1.66 10.49
C LEU A 74 -18.68 -1.21 10.70
N ALA A 75 -19.52 -1.31 9.66
CA ALA A 75 -20.94 -1.00 9.76
C ALA A 75 -21.68 -1.89 10.79
N LEU A 76 -21.24 -3.15 10.93
CA LEU A 76 -21.76 -4.10 11.92
C LEU A 76 -21.21 -3.90 13.34
N GLY A 77 -20.27 -2.96 13.55
CA GLY A 77 -19.65 -2.71 14.85
C GLY A 77 -18.64 -3.77 15.29
N ALA A 78 -18.20 -4.64 14.38
CA ALA A 78 -17.26 -5.73 14.67
C ALA A 78 -15.80 -5.24 14.63
N THR A 79 -15.36 -4.56 15.69
CA THR A 79 -14.07 -3.83 15.72
C THR A 79 -12.83 -4.70 15.48
N TRP A 80 -12.72 -5.87 16.12
CA TRP A 80 -11.55 -6.75 15.95
C TRP A 80 -11.48 -7.37 14.54
N PRO A 81 -12.58 -7.92 13.98
CA PRO A 81 -12.61 -8.38 12.60
C PRO A 81 -12.25 -7.32 11.54
N VAL A 82 -12.58 -6.05 11.77
CA VAL A 82 -12.18 -4.95 10.86
C VAL A 82 -10.66 -4.87 10.73
N ALA A 83 -9.93 -4.92 11.85
CA ALA A 83 -8.47 -4.85 11.84
C ALA A 83 -7.85 -6.03 11.07
N LEU A 84 -8.41 -7.24 11.22
CA LEU A 84 -7.96 -8.42 10.49
C LEU A 84 -8.23 -8.31 8.98
N ALA A 85 -9.39 -7.78 8.60
CA ALA A 85 -9.75 -7.56 7.19
C ALA A 85 -8.84 -6.51 6.53
N LEU A 86 -8.54 -5.41 7.23
CA LEU A 86 -7.59 -4.39 6.76
C LEU A 86 -6.15 -4.92 6.67
N LEU A 87 -5.73 -5.74 7.63
CA LEU A 87 -4.43 -6.42 7.55
C LEU A 87 -4.37 -7.37 6.35
N GLY A 88 -5.46 -8.11 6.09
CA GLY A 88 -5.59 -8.96 4.91
C GLY A 88 -5.41 -8.16 3.62
N PHE A 89 -6.12 -7.03 3.49
CA PHE A 89 -5.94 -6.09 2.38
C PHE A 89 -4.47 -5.71 2.19
N LEU A 90 -3.80 -5.17 3.21
CA LEU A 90 -2.38 -4.76 3.14
C LEU A 90 -1.44 -5.90 2.71
N VAL A 91 -1.67 -7.10 3.23
CA VAL A 91 -0.84 -8.27 2.96
C VAL A 91 -1.05 -8.76 1.53
N PHE A 92 -2.30 -8.88 1.06
CA PHE A 92 -2.61 -9.37 -0.29
C PHE A 92 -2.22 -8.37 -1.38
N ASP A 93 -2.39 -7.08 -1.12
CA ASP A 93 -1.87 -5.98 -1.95
C ASP A 93 -0.36 -6.11 -2.17
N CYS A 94 0.40 -6.23 -1.08
CA CYS A 94 1.83 -6.49 -1.16
C CYS A 94 2.18 -7.81 -1.87
N ALA A 95 1.31 -8.83 -1.78
CA ALA A 95 1.55 -10.17 -2.32
C ALA A 95 1.37 -10.21 -3.85
N ASP A 96 0.41 -9.49 -4.41
CA ASP A 96 0.18 -9.48 -5.86
C ASP A 96 1.39 -8.93 -6.63
N GLY A 97 2.00 -7.86 -6.13
CA GLY A 97 3.13 -7.21 -6.75
C GLY A 97 4.39 -8.06 -6.59
N GLN A 98 4.52 -8.75 -5.46
CA GLN A 98 5.60 -9.72 -5.25
C GLN A 98 5.43 -10.95 -6.16
N LEU A 99 4.22 -11.44 -6.35
CA LEU A 99 3.90 -12.56 -7.24
C LEU A 99 4.17 -12.18 -8.71
N ALA A 100 3.75 -10.99 -9.13
CA ALA A 100 4.03 -10.45 -10.46
C ALA A 100 5.54 -10.39 -10.73
N ARG A 101 6.31 -9.80 -9.80
CA ARG A 101 7.79 -9.71 -9.92
C ARG A 101 8.46 -11.08 -9.97
N ARG A 102 8.02 -12.04 -9.16
CA ARG A 102 8.55 -13.42 -9.17
C ARG A 102 8.35 -14.12 -10.51
N ARG A 103 7.28 -13.78 -11.23
CA ARG A 103 6.97 -14.35 -12.56
C ARG A 103 7.60 -13.58 -13.72
N GLY A 104 8.54 -12.69 -13.43
CA GLY A 104 9.20 -11.85 -14.45
C GLY A 104 8.27 -10.80 -15.06
N GLY A 105 7.16 -10.50 -14.39
CA GLY A 105 6.10 -9.64 -14.91
C GLY A 105 5.75 -8.44 -14.04
N GLY A 106 4.80 -7.66 -14.56
CA GLY A 106 4.24 -6.45 -13.98
C GLY A 106 3.69 -5.57 -15.10
N SER A 107 2.37 -5.45 -15.22
CA SER A 107 1.73 -4.74 -16.34
C SER A 107 1.26 -3.35 -15.91
N ILE A 108 1.10 -2.45 -16.88
CA ILE A 108 0.44 -1.15 -16.67
C ILE A 108 -1.00 -1.37 -16.21
N TYR A 109 -1.69 -2.35 -16.82
CA TYR A 109 -3.03 -2.75 -16.42
C TYR A 109 -3.10 -3.24 -14.98
N GLY A 110 -2.13 -4.03 -14.53
CA GLY A 110 -2.05 -4.51 -13.15
C GLY A 110 -1.91 -3.35 -12.17
N ARG A 111 -1.06 -2.36 -12.46
CA ARG A 111 -0.95 -1.14 -11.63
C ARG A 111 -2.22 -0.28 -11.63
N ALA A 112 -2.94 -0.22 -12.75
CA ALA A 112 -4.22 0.47 -12.78
C ALA A 112 -5.29 -0.27 -11.97
N PHE A 113 -5.29 -1.60 -12.04
CA PHE A 113 -6.22 -2.47 -11.33
C PHE A 113 -5.99 -2.49 -9.82
N ASP A 114 -4.73 -2.44 -9.41
CA ASP A 114 -4.28 -2.20 -8.03
C ASP A 114 -4.91 -0.93 -7.44
N GLY A 115 -4.78 0.19 -8.16
CA GLY A 115 -5.42 1.45 -7.78
C GLY A 115 -6.95 1.36 -7.69
N VAL A 116 -7.61 0.54 -8.51
CA VAL A 116 -9.06 0.30 -8.37
C VAL A 116 -9.38 -0.45 -7.07
N GLY A 117 -8.56 -1.43 -6.69
CA GLY A 117 -8.67 -2.14 -5.41
C GLY A 117 -8.56 -1.19 -4.20
N ASP A 118 -7.61 -0.26 -4.26
CA ASP A 118 -7.45 0.80 -3.26
C ASP A 118 -8.70 1.66 -3.15
N TYR A 119 -9.24 2.13 -4.29
CA TYR A 119 -10.44 2.95 -4.30
C TYR A 119 -11.66 2.20 -3.76
N LEU A 120 -11.83 0.92 -4.11
CA LEU A 120 -12.94 0.11 -3.60
C LEU A 120 -12.85 -0.10 -2.09
N THR A 121 -11.65 -0.34 -1.58
CA THR A 121 -11.38 -0.47 -0.15
C THR A 121 -11.68 0.84 0.58
N GLY A 122 -11.14 1.95 0.08
CA GLY A 122 -11.38 3.28 0.64
C GLY A 122 -12.87 3.63 0.66
N LEU A 123 -13.58 3.36 -0.43
CA LEU A 123 -15.03 3.57 -0.54
C LEU A 123 -15.80 2.71 0.47
N GLY A 124 -15.49 1.42 0.55
CA GLY A 124 -16.15 0.49 1.48
C GLY A 124 -16.01 0.93 2.94
N VAL A 125 -14.79 1.29 3.35
CA VAL A 125 -14.52 1.79 4.71
C VAL A 125 -15.27 3.11 4.98
N HIS A 126 -15.32 4.05 4.03
CA HIS A 126 -16.03 5.31 4.21
C HIS A 126 -17.56 5.16 4.24
N VAL A 127 -18.11 4.21 3.48
CA VAL A 127 -19.53 3.85 3.54
C VAL A 127 -19.85 3.26 4.92
N GLY A 128 -19.03 2.33 5.41
CA GLY A 128 -19.19 1.76 6.75
C GLY A 128 -19.09 2.81 7.85
N LEU A 129 -18.11 3.71 7.75
CA LEU A 129 -17.94 4.83 8.69
C LEU A 129 -19.15 5.76 8.66
N GLY A 130 -19.62 6.15 7.47
CA GLY A 130 -20.82 6.98 7.32
C GLY A 130 -22.03 6.35 7.99
N PHE A 131 -22.25 5.05 7.79
CA PHE A 131 -23.33 4.32 8.45
C PHE A 131 -23.23 4.37 9.98
N VAL A 132 -22.05 4.08 10.55
CA VAL A 132 -21.82 4.15 12.00
C VAL A 132 -22.08 5.57 12.53
N MET A 133 -21.58 6.59 11.84
CA MET A 133 -21.74 7.98 12.26
C MET A 133 -23.20 8.46 12.13
N SER A 134 -23.94 7.98 11.13
CA SER A 134 -25.36 8.29 10.99
C SER A 134 -26.17 7.77 12.17
N HIS A 135 -25.84 6.58 12.68
CA HIS A 135 -26.47 6.01 13.88
C HIS A 135 -26.04 6.76 15.15
N ALA A 136 -24.75 7.09 15.28
CA ALA A 136 -24.24 7.82 16.45
C ALA A 136 -24.84 9.23 16.56
N LEU A 137 -25.02 9.92 15.43
CA LEU A 137 -25.52 11.29 15.37
C LEU A 137 -27.04 11.37 15.18
N GLN A 138 -27.74 10.24 15.07
CA GLN A 138 -29.18 10.16 14.79
C GLN A 138 -29.59 10.96 13.54
N SER A 139 -28.68 11.10 12.57
CA SER A 139 -28.87 11.88 11.35
C SER A 139 -28.03 11.33 10.21
N VAL A 140 -28.70 10.92 9.13
CA VAL A 140 -28.03 10.39 7.93
C VAL A 140 -27.12 11.47 7.33
N VAL A 141 -27.62 12.69 7.19
CA VAL A 141 -26.86 13.82 6.62
C VAL A 141 -25.62 14.11 7.45
N ALA A 142 -25.74 14.17 8.78
CA ALA A 142 -24.60 14.44 9.66
C ALA A 142 -23.56 13.32 9.60
N GLY A 143 -23.99 12.05 9.56
CA GLY A 143 -23.07 10.91 9.45
C GLY A 143 -22.32 10.85 8.13
N VAL A 144 -23.02 11.10 7.01
CA VAL A 144 -22.38 11.19 5.68
C VAL A 144 -21.40 12.37 5.64
N ALA A 145 -21.79 13.54 6.16
CA ALA A 145 -20.91 14.71 6.22
C ALA A 145 -19.65 14.41 7.06
N ALA A 146 -19.79 13.76 8.21
CA ALA A 146 -18.66 13.37 9.06
C ALA A 146 -17.70 12.42 8.35
N SER A 147 -18.20 11.41 7.62
CA SER A 147 -17.39 10.50 6.81
C SER A 147 -16.64 11.22 5.69
N VAL A 148 -17.32 12.12 4.96
CA VAL A 148 -16.69 12.91 3.89
C VAL A 148 -15.60 13.84 4.46
N LEU A 149 -15.86 14.48 5.59
CA LEU A 149 -14.87 15.33 6.26
C LEU A 149 -13.66 14.53 6.74
N ALA A 150 -13.87 13.34 7.28
CA ALA A 150 -12.77 12.44 7.67
C ALA A 150 -11.90 12.05 6.46
N GLY A 151 -12.54 11.70 5.33
CA GLY A 151 -11.83 11.40 4.08
C GLY A 151 -11.04 12.59 3.53
N ALA A 152 -11.67 13.78 3.51
CA ALA A 152 -11.00 15.01 3.08
C ALA A 152 -9.82 15.37 3.99
N ALA A 153 -9.96 15.21 5.30
CA ALA A 153 -8.89 15.42 6.26
C ALA A 153 -7.71 14.45 6.04
N LEU A 154 -8.01 13.17 5.76
CA LEU A 154 -7.00 12.16 5.45
C LEU A 154 -6.22 12.50 4.16
N VAL A 155 -6.92 12.90 3.09
CA VAL A 155 -6.30 13.32 1.82
C VAL A 155 -5.45 14.58 2.00
N TRP A 156 -5.92 15.52 2.81
CA TRP A 156 -5.15 16.73 3.11
C TRP A 156 -3.88 16.39 3.90
N ALA A 157 -4.00 15.53 4.92
CA ALA A 157 -2.87 15.08 5.72
C ALA A 157 -1.83 14.32 4.87
N SER A 158 -2.26 13.43 3.98
CA SER A 158 -1.36 12.72 3.08
C SER A 158 -0.65 13.68 2.11
N GLY A 159 -1.39 14.64 1.55
CA GLY A 159 -0.81 15.69 0.70
C GLY A 159 0.19 16.59 1.43
N LEU A 160 0.00 16.85 2.72
CA LEU A 160 0.96 17.59 3.55
C LEU A 160 2.24 16.78 3.79
N LEU A 161 2.11 15.49 4.07
CA LEU A 161 3.24 14.57 4.24
C LEU A 161 4.06 14.42 2.95
N ASP A 162 3.40 14.41 1.79
CA ASP A 162 4.08 14.34 0.51
C ASP A 162 4.88 15.59 0.17
N ARG A 163 4.45 16.76 0.65
CA ARG A 163 5.24 18.00 0.56
C ARG A 163 6.52 17.94 1.39
N TYR A 164 6.50 17.21 2.50
CA TYR A 164 7.67 17.01 3.37
C TYR A 164 8.65 15.94 2.85
N LYS A 165 8.21 15.07 1.93
CA LYS A 165 9.04 14.03 1.32
C LYS A 165 9.81 14.50 0.07
N ARG A 166 9.71 15.79 -0.30
CA ARG A 166 10.44 16.40 -1.43
C ARG A 166 11.75 17.04 -0.99
#